data_AF-A0AAD9NNS6-F1
#
_entry.id   AF-A0AAD9NNS6-F1
#
_cell.length_a   1.000
_cell.length_b   1.000
_cell.length_c   1.000
_cell.angle_alpha   90.00
_cell.angle_beta   90.00
_cell.angle_gamma   90.00
#
_symmetry.space_group_name_H-M   'P 1'
#
loop_
_entity.id
_entity.type
_entity.pdbx_description
1 polymer ?
#
loop_
_entity_poly.entity_id
_entity_poly.type
_entity_poly.pdbx_seq_one_letter_code
_entity_poly.pdbx_strand_id
1 'polypeptide(L)'
;MGALTWVLVVLLAGLAGRCGGKKELKVGLIMPLRGLFGFERMAAACTMAVEDAKKNGYLKDVDIRFIWRNGQCNGKISLGVVADLQYNEDVDAYIGLPCSNAALNAGKLISYWSLPYISFSSVDPVLADLEVYNTLVRLLSPHNHMAEAMLHLFNFYGVSGIRRRGNMSLMNKEKTRHACAHMHARTRIHTRARSCAHNHTHMHVHICI
;
A
#
# COMPACT_ATOMS: atom_id res chain seq x y z
N MET A 1 -7.84 -35.09 53.86
CA MET A 1 -8.66 -35.21 52.63
C MET A 1 -8.49 -34.01 51.68
N GLY A 2 -7.30 -33.40 51.56
CA GLY A 2 -7.13 -32.13 50.81
C GLY A 2 -6.16 -32.12 49.63
N ALA A 3 -5.31 -33.15 49.47
CA ALA A 3 -4.29 -33.16 48.40
C ALA A 3 -4.80 -33.78 47.09
N LEU A 4 -5.72 -34.76 47.16
CA LEU A 4 -6.28 -35.45 46.00
C LEU A 4 -7.20 -34.57 45.16
N THR A 5 -7.88 -33.59 45.76
CA THR A 5 -8.77 -32.66 45.07
C THR A 5 -8.00 -31.66 44.19
N TRP A 6 -6.86 -31.17 44.64
CA TRP A 6 -6.01 -30.27 43.84
C TRP A 6 -5.37 -30.96 42.65
N VAL A 7 -4.94 -32.22 42.82
CA VAL A 7 -4.38 -33.01 41.71
C VAL A 7 -5.42 -33.25 40.62
N LEU A 8 -6.68 -33.53 40.99
CA LEU A 8 -7.77 -33.72 40.05
C LEU A 8 -8.13 -32.42 39.29
N VAL A 9 -8.11 -31.27 39.97
CA VAL A 9 -8.37 -29.95 39.36
C VAL A 9 -7.26 -29.55 38.39
N VAL A 10 -5.99 -29.82 38.71
CA VAL A 10 -4.85 -29.56 37.82
C VAL A 10 -4.87 -30.50 36.60
N LEU A 11 -5.24 -31.78 36.77
CA LEU A 11 -5.39 -32.73 35.67
C LEU A 11 -6.57 -32.41 34.74
N LEU A 12 -7.70 -31.95 35.29
CA LEU A 12 -8.85 -31.50 34.49
C LEU A 12 -8.56 -30.17 33.78
N ALA A 13 -7.82 -29.25 34.39
CA ALA A 13 -7.35 -28.03 33.75
C ALA A 13 -6.30 -28.32 32.64
N GLY A 14 -5.47 -29.36 32.81
CA GLY A 14 -4.49 -29.80 31.82
C GLY A 14 -5.12 -30.44 30.57
N LEU A 15 -6.30 -31.05 30.68
CA LEU A 15 -7.00 -31.71 29.57
C LEU A 15 -7.89 -30.76 28.74
N ALA A 16 -8.25 -29.59 29.27
CA ALA A 16 -9.05 -28.58 28.56
C ALA A 16 -8.22 -27.71 27.57
N GLY A 17 -6.90 -27.91 27.51
CA GLY A 17 -5.96 -27.05 26.78
C GLY A 17 -5.82 -27.29 25.27
N ARG A 18 -6.65 -28.12 24.63
CA ARG A 18 -6.64 -28.27 23.16
C ARG A 18 -7.98 -27.86 22.54
N CYS A 19 -8.27 -26.56 22.55
CA CYS A 19 -9.20 -25.96 21.60
C CYS A 19 -8.53 -25.88 20.21
N GLY A 20 -8.48 -27.01 19.51
CA GLY A 20 -8.18 -27.08 18.08
C GLY A 20 -9.40 -26.68 17.24
N GLY A 21 -9.96 -25.50 17.48
CA GLY A 21 -11.01 -24.92 16.63
C GLY A 21 -10.38 -24.29 15.39
N LYS A 22 -11.05 -24.40 14.23
CA LYS A 22 -10.68 -23.63 13.04
C LYS A 22 -10.68 -22.14 13.38
N LYS A 23 -9.57 -21.44 13.15
CA LYS A 23 -9.47 -19.99 13.38
C LYS A 23 -10.05 -19.26 12.18
N GLU A 24 -10.97 -18.34 12.42
CA GLU A 24 -11.48 -17.44 11.38
C GLU A 24 -10.58 -16.21 11.30
N LEU A 25 -10.06 -15.92 10.11
CA LEU A 25 -9.26 -14.73 9.81
C LEU A 25 -10.11 -13.74 9.02
N LYS A 26 -10.35 -12.56 9.57
CA LYS A 26 -11.14 -11.50 8.92
C LYS A 26 -10.23 -10.56 8.17
N VAL A 27 -10.41 -10.48 6.86
CA VAL A 27 -9.60 -9.63 5.98
C VAL A 27 -10.46 -8.51 5.41
N GLY A 28 -10.08 -7.26 5.72
CA GLY A 28 -10.71 -6.06 5.21
C GLY A 28 -10.28 -5.76 3.77
N LEU A 29 -11.24 -5.77 2.85
CA LEU A 29 -11.03 -5.46 1.44
C LEU A 29 -11.49 -4.03 1.12
N ILE A 30 -10.55 -3.15 0.78
CA ILE A 30 -10.86 -1.74 0.48
C ILE A 30 -10.52 -1.42 -0.97
N MET A 31 -11.54 -1.34 -1.80
CA MET A 31 -11.37 -1.07 -3.23
C MET A 31 -12.58 -0.35 -3.81
N PRO A 32 -12.38 0.49 -4.84
CA PRO A 32 -13.50 1.15 -5.51
C PRO A 32 -14.43 0.12 -6.14
N LEU A 33 -15.73 0.44 -6.26
CA LEU A 33 -16.67 -0.47 -6.89
C LEU A 33 -16.37 -0.65 -8.39
N ARG A 34 -16.11 0.46 -9.10
CA ARG A 34 -15.87 0.48 -10.56
C ARG A 34 -14.44 0.93 -10.90
N GLY A 35 -13.98 0.52 -12.07
CA GLY A 35 -12.69 0.92 -12.65
C GLY A 35 -11.72 -0.24 -12.82
N LEU A 36 -10.50 0.06 -13.27
CA LEU A 36 -9.47 -0.95 -13.54
C LEU A 36 -9.07 -1.74 -12.28
N PHE A 37 -9.11 -1.09 -11.13
CA PHE A 37 -8.85 -1.68 -9.80
C PHE A 37 -10.16 -1.89 -9.02
N GLY A 38 -11.26 -2.10 -9.73
CA GLY A 38 -12.58 -2.25 -9.16
C GLY A 38 -12.81 -3.61 -8.49
N PHE A 39 -13.75 -3.64 -7.55
CA PHE A 39 -14.19 -4.86 -6.87
C PHE A 39 -14.57 -5.98 -7.84
N GLU A 40 -15.22 -5.65 -8.96
CA GLU A 40 -15.70 -6.60 -9.97
C GLU A 40 -14.60 -7.56 -10.48
N ARG A 41 -13.35 -7.10 -10.58
CA ARG A 41 -12.23 -7.92 -11.06
C ARG A 41 -11.42 -8.52 -9.92
N MET A 42 -11.22 -7.76 -8.86
CA MET A 42 -10.36 -8.15 -7.75
C MET A 42 -11.02 -9.15 -6.81
N ALA A 43 -12.35 -9.11 -6.65
CA ALA A 43 -13.08 -10.06 -5.81
C ALA A 43 -12.91 -11.50 -6.31
N ALA A 44 -13.06 -11.72 -7.62
CA ALA A 44 -12.86 -13.03 -8.24
C ALA A 44 -11.41 -13.52 -8.07
N ALA A 45 -10.43 -12.63 -8.22
CA ALA A 45 -9.02 -12.99 -7.99
C ALA A 45 -8.76 -13.41 -6.53
N CYS A 46 -9.38 -12.74 -5.55
CA CYS A 46 -9.23 -13.07 -4.13
C CYS A 46 -9.85 -14.43 -3.79
N THR A 47 -11.04 -14.73 -4.31
CA THR A 47 -11.70 -16.03 -4.05
C THR A 47 -10.91 -17.18 -4.66
N MET A 48 -10.44 -17.02 -5.91
CA MET A 48 -9.58 -18.01 -6.57
C MET A 48 -8.27 -18.24 -5.81
N ALA A 49 -7.64 -17.17 -5.31
CA ALA A 49 -6.40 -17.29 -4.53
C ALA A 49 -6.61 -18.07 -3.22
N VAL A 50 -7.75 -17.90 -2.54
CA VAL A 50 -8.06 -18.67 -1.33
C VAL A 50 -8.34 -20.13 -1.65
N GLU A 51 -9.06 -20.42 -2.73
CA GLU A 51 -9.29 -21.79 -3.19
C GLU A 51 -7.98 -22.51 -3.49
N ASP A 52 -7.07 -21.87 -4.23
CA ASP A 52 -5.76 -22.43 -4.54
C ASP A 52 -4.90 -22.60 -3.29
N ALA A 53 -4.92 -21.63 -2.37
CA ALA A 53 -4.19 -21.73 -1.10
C ALA A 53 -4.71 -22.88 -0.21
N LYS A 54 -6.03 -23.12 -0.20
CA LYS A 54 -6.64 -24.27 0.48
C LYS A 54 -6.24 -25.58 -0.19
N LYS A 55 -6.27 -25.64 -1.52
CA LYS A 55 -5.88 -26.83 -2.31
C LYS A 55 -4.42 -27.22 -2.10
N ASN A 56 -3.52 -26.24 -2.04
CA ASN A 56 -2.09 -26.46 -1.79
C ASN A 56 -1.76 -26.75 -0.32
N GLY A 57 -2.76 -26.70 0.57
CA GLY A 57 -2.59 -27.03 1.99
C GLY A 57 -1.89 -25.94 2.80
N TYR A 58 -1.87 -24.68 2.34
CA TYR A 58 -1.37 -23.55 3.13
C TYR A 58 -2.35 -23.10 4.23
N LEU A 59 -3.65 -23.39 4.06
CA LEU A 59 -4.73 -22.95 4.95
C LEU A 59 -5.47 -24.15 5.57
N LYS A 60 -4.76 -25.04 6.27
CA LYS A 60 -5.34 -26.29 6.81
C LYS A 60 -6.31 -26.06 7.98
N ASP A 61 -6.06 -25.06 8.82
CA ASP A 61 -6.83 -24.80 10.05
C ASP A 61 -7.38 -23.36 10.13
N VAL A 62 -7.35 -22.63 9.01
CA VAL A 62 -7.75 -21.22 8.94
C VAL A 62 -8.80 -21.02 7.86
N ASP A 63 -9.92 -20.41 8.21
CA ASP A 63 -10.91 -19.94 7.24
C ASP A 63 -10.79 -18.43 7.06
N ILE A 64 -10.78 -17.97 5.81
CA ILE A 64 -10.58 -16.56 5.48
C ILE A 64 -11.93 -15.95 5.10
N ARG A 65 -12.37 -14.95 5.85
CA ARG A 65 -13.57 -14.16 5.55
C ARG A 65 -13.17 -12.79 5.03
N PHE A 66 -13.60 -12.47 3.81
CA PHE A 66 -13.38 -11.15 3.23
C PHE A 66 -14.55 -10.21 3.51
N ILE A 67 -14.25 -9.02 4.01
CA ILE A 67 -15.25 -7.97 4.25
C ILE A 67 -14.91 -6.78 3.36
N TRP A 68 -15.76 -6.53 2.35
CA TRP A 68 -15.52 -5.45 1.40
C TRP A 68 -16.18 -4.13 1.81
N ARG A 69 -15.47 -3.03 1.54
CA ARG A 69 -15.97 -1.66 1.61
C ARG A 69 -15.43 -0.81 0.46
N ASN A 70 -16.25 0.15 0.02
CA ASN A 70 -15.92 1.04 -1.08
C ASN A 70 -15.14 2.28 -0.59
N GLY A 71 -13.84 2.33 -0.90
CA GLY A 71 -12.98 3.49 -0.57
C GLY A 71 -13.06 4.67 -1.55
N GLN A 72 -13.74 4.52 -2.69
CA GLN A 72 -13.90 5.53 -3.75
C GLN A 72 -12.60 6.25 -4.18
N CYS A 73 -11.43 5.62 -4.02
CA CYS A 73 -10.12 6.23 -4.35
C CYS A 73 -9.85 7.58 -3.63
N ASN A 74 -10.59 7.89 -2.55
CA ASN A 74 -10.54 9.18 -1.87
C ASN A 74 -9.89 9.00 -0.48
N GLY A 75 -8.92 9.86 -0.15
CA GLY A 75 -8.21 9.83 1.13
C GLY A 75 -9.13 9.95 2.35
N LYS A 76 -10.12 10.86 2.31
CA LYS A 76 -11.06 11.07 3.44
C LYS A 76 -11.99 9.89 3.64
N ILE A 77 -12.60 9.41 2.55
CA ILE A 77 -13.56 8.29 2.59
C ILE A 77 -12.84 7.01 3.01
N SER A 78 -11.67 6.74 2.44
CA SER A 78 -10.91 5.53 2.76
C SER A 78 -10.46 5.49 4.22
N LEU A 79 -10.10 6.63 4.80
CA LEU A 79 -9.76 6.71 6.22
C LEU A 79 -10.96 6.34 7.11
N GLY A 80 -12.14 6.90 6.82
CA GLY A 80 -13.37 6.57 7.55
C GLY A 80 -13.77 5.11 7.40
N VAL A 81 -13.61 4.54 6.21
CA VAL A 81 -13.90 3.13 5.92
C VAL A 81 -12.95 2.19 6.68
N VAL A 82 -11.66 2.51 6.77
CA VAL A 82 -10.70 1.73 7.58
C VAL A 82 -11.11 1.74 9.05
N ALA A 83 -11.49 2.91 9.57
CA ALA A 83 -11.96 3.04 10.95
C ALA A 83 -13.25 2.27 11.21
N ASP A 84 -14.22 2.34 10.30
CA ASP A 84 -15.47 1.59 10.36
C ASP A 84 -15.20 0.07 10.36
N LEU A 85 -14.33 -0.42 9.48
CA LEU A 85 -13.93 -1.82 9.42
C LEU A 85 -13.26 -2.29 10.71
N GLN A 86 -12.37 -1.49 11.29
CA GLN A 86 -11.71 -1.88 12.53
C GLN A 86 -12.71 -1.93 13.69
N TYR A 87 -13.55 -0.91 13.83
CA TYR A 87 -14.40 -0.76 15.00
C TYR A 87 -15.61 -1.71 14.98
N ASN A 88 -16.21 -1.93 13.81
CA ASN A 88 -17.44 -2.74 13.71
C ASN A 88 -17.18 -4.21 13.43
N GLU A 89 -16.12 -4.54 12.69
CA GLU A 89 -15.89 -5.91 12.21
C GLU A 89 -14.69 -6.59 12.89
N ASP A 90 -13.78 -5.81 13.49
CA ASP A 90 -12.52 -6.24 14.10
C ASP A 90 -11.69 -7.10 13.13
N VAL A 91 -11.12 -6.44 12.11
CA VAL A 91 -10.35 -7.09 11.04
C VAL A 91 -8.90 -7.34 11.47
N ASP A 92 -8.36 -8.49 11.08
CA ASP A 92 -7.00 -8.91 11.41
C ASP A 92 -5.95 -8.40 10.40
N ALA A 93 -6.38 -8.18 9.15
CA ALA A 93 -5.51 -7.75 8.07
C ALA A 93 -6.27 -6.94 7.03
N TYR A 94 -5.56 -6.07 6.33
CA TYR A 94 -6.12 -5.27 5.25
C TYR A 94 -5.49 -5.65 3.91
N ILE A 95 -6.31 -5.71 2.87
CA ILE A 95 -5.86 -5.83 1.49
C ILE A 95 -6.62 -4.79 0.66
N GLY A 96 -5.90 -3.99 -0.11
CA GLY A 96 -6.54 -2.99 -0.98
C GLY A 96 -5.85 -1.64 -0.99
N LEU A 97 -6.66 -0.57 -0.94
CA LEU A 97 -6.30 0.81 -1.26
C LEU A 97 -5.38 0.91 -2.49
N PRO A 98 -5.92 0.62 -3.70
CA PRO A 98 -5.14 0.67 -4.94
C PRO A 98 -4.66 2.09 -5.27
N CYS A 99 -5.36 3.10 -4.76
CA CYS A 99 -5.05 4.50 -5.03
C CYS A 99 -4.06 5.05 -4.02
N SER A 100 -3.00 5.70 -4.52
CA SER A 100 -1.98 6.33 -3.68
C SER A 100 -2.55 7.32 -2.67
N ASN A 101 -3.52 8.16 -3.05
CA ASN A 101 -4.13 9.13 -2.14
C ASN A 101 -4.90 8.43 -0.99
N ALA A 102 -5.53 7.30 -1.27
CA ALA A 102 -6.21 6.50 -0.26
C ALA A 102 -5.22 5.84 0.69
N ALA A 103 -4.17 5.21 0.14
CA ALA A 103 -3.12 4.54 0.91
C ALA A 103 -2.32 5.49 1.81
N LEU A 104 -2.01 6.70 1.33
CA LEU A 104 -1.27 7.70 2.14
C LEU A 104 -2.01 8.09 3.42
N ASN A 105 -3.34 8.22 3.34
CA ASN A 105 -4.14 8.64 4.49
C ASN A 105 -4.51 7.45 5.38
N ALA A 106 -5.14 6.42 4.80
CA ALA A 106 -5.63 5.29 5.58
C ALA A 106 -4.50 4.35 6.06
N GLY A 107 -3.40 4.26 5.31
CA GLY A 107 -2.24 3.43 5.68
C GLY A 107 -1.57 3.88 6.98
N LYS A 108 -1.62 5.18 7.31
CA LYS A 108 -1.11 5.68 8.61
C LYS A 108 -1.92 5.13 9.79
N LEU A 109 -3.24 5.04 9.61
CA LEU A 109 -4.13 4.53 10.64
C LEU A 109 -3.91 3.01 10.84
N ILE A 110 -3.74 2.27 9.75
CA ILE A 110 -3.44 0.84 9.82
C ILE A 110 -2.08 0.57 10.49
N SER A 111 -1.08 1.38 10.15
CA SER A 111 0.26 1.33 10.78
C SER A 111 0.20 1.65 12.28
N TYR A 112 -0.64 2.61 12.69
CA TYR A 112 -0.87 2.93 14.11
C TYR A 112 -1.39 1.72 14.90
N TRP A 113 -2.26 0.90 14.31
CA TRP A 113 -2.74 -0.34 14.93
C TRP A 113 -1.79 -1.53 14.77
N SER A 114 -0.65 -1.35 14.10
CA SER A 114 0.32 -2.43 13.82
C SER A 114 -0.30 -3.63 13.10
N LEU A 115 -1.33 -3.40 12.28
CA LEU A 115 -1.98 -4.45 11.48
C LEU A 115 -1.35 -4.56 10.10
N PRO A 116 -1.15 -5.78 9.56
CA PRO A 116 -0.58 -5.96 8.24
C PRO A 116 -1.52 -5.46 7.15
N TYR A 117 -0.96 -4.71 6.20
CA TYR A 117 -1.71 -4.18 5.07
C TYR A 117 -0.97 -4.36 3.75
N ILE A 118 -1.64 -5.01 2.79
CA ILE A 118 -1.09 -5.27 1.46
C ILE A 118 -1.74 -4.34 0.42
N SER A 119 -0.91 -3.47 -0.18
CA SER A 119 -1.31 -2.64 -1.32
C SER A 119 -0.81 -3.24 -2.63
N PHE A 120 -1.75 -3.57 -3.52
CA PHE A 120 -1.38 -4.17 -4.82
C PHE A 120 -1.09 -3.14 -5.91
N SER A 121 -1.54 -1.88 -5.80
CA SER A 121 -1.41 -0.89 -6.90
C SER A 121 -0.84 0.48 -6.49
N SER A 122 -0.60 0.73 -5.20
CA SER A 122 -0.11 2.04 -4.78
C SER A 122 1.40 2.20 -5.05
N VAL A 123 1.75 3.13 -5.93
CA VAL A 123 3.13 3.37 -6.40
C VAL A 123 3.77 4.66 -5.87
N ASP A 124 3.16 5.29 -4.85
CA ASP A 124 3.68 6.54 -4.29
C ASP A 124 5.03 6.31 -3.60
N PRO A 125 6.07 7.11 -3.89
CA PRO A 125 7.36 6.96 -3.22
C PRO A 125 7.29 7.28 -1.72
N VAL A 126 6.34 8.13 -1.27
CA VAL A 126 6.20 8.50 0.16
C VAL A 126 5.82 7.29 1.02
N LEU A 127 5.15 6.29 0.43
CA LEU A 127 4.82 5.03 1.10
C LEU A 127 6.03 4.13 1.37
N ALA A 128 7.24 4.51 0.94
CA ALA A 128 8.46 3.78 1.25
C ALA A 128 9.02 4.06 2.66
N ASP A 129 8.46 5.07 3.35
CA ASP A 129 8.88 5.44 4.70
C ASP A 129 8.41 4.38 5.72
N LEU A 130 9.37 3.65 6.29
CA LEU A 130 9.13 2.57 7.25
C LEU A 130 8.83 3.10 8.66
N GLU A 131 9.15 4.36 8.98
CA GLU A 131 8.79 4.95 10.26
C GLU A 131 7.29 5.26 10.32
N VAL A 132 6.71 5.66 9.19
CA VAL A 132 5.29 6.04 9.07
C VAL A 132 4.41 4.88 8.61
N TYR A 133 4.92 3.98 7.77
CA TYR A 133 4.18 2.88 7.16
C TYR A 133 4.86 1.53 7.43
N ASN A 134 5.11 1.23 8.70
CA ASN A 134 5.85 0.03 9.14
C ASN A 134 5.21 -1.32 8.74
N THR A 135 3.88 -1.40 8.61
CA THR A 135 3.15 -2.63 8.30
C THR A 135 2.73 -2.76 6.83
N LEU A 136 3.14 -1.81 5.99
CA LEU A 136 2.76 -1.76 4.59
C LEU A 136 3.63 -2.70 3.74
N VAL A 137 2.98 -3.61 3.04
CA VAL A 137 3.59 -4.42 1.98
C VAL A 137 3.03 -3.98 0.63
N ARG A 138 3.91 -3.73 -0.34
CA ARG A 138 3.52 -3.35 -1.70
C ARG A 138 3.94 -4.42 -2.70
N LEU A 139 3.06 -4.72 -3.65
CA LEU A 139 3.38 -5.64 -4.75
C LEU A 139 4.03 -4.95 -5.96
N LEU A 140 3.70 -3.67 -6.17
CA LEU A 140 4.24 -2.88 -7.28
C LEU A 140 5.43 -2.01 -6.84
N SER A 141 6.39 -1.85 -7.74
CA SER A 141 7.57 -1.00 -7.53
C SER A 141 7.18 0.49 -7.47
N PRO A 142 7.80 1.29 -6.59
CA PRO A 142 7.51 2.71 -6.50
C PRO A 142 7.95 3.47 -7.76
N HIS A 143 7.27 4.59 -8.01
CA HIS A 143 7.41 5.37 -9.25
C HIS A 143 8.80 6.03 -9.42
N ASN A 144 9.59 6.13 -8.34
CA ASN A 144 10.96 6.66 -8.36
C ASN A 144 11.92 5.77 -9.15
N HIS A 145 11.81 4.45 -9.09
CA HIS A 145 12.66 3.54 -9.87
C HIS A 145 12.40 3.66 -11.38
N MET A 146 11.15 3.90 -11.78
CA MET A 146 10.84 4.18 -13.17
C MET A 146 11.47 5.49 -13.64
N ALA A 147 11.46 6.53 -12.79
CA ALA A 147 12.12 7.78 -13.11
C ALA A 147 13.64 7.61 -13.22
N GLU A 148 14.26 6.82 -12.33
CA GLU A 148 15.69 6.51 -12.40
C GLU A 148 16.07 5.74 -13.66
N ALA A 149 15.30 4.70 -14.02
CA ALA A 149 15.50 3.96 -15.26
C ALA A 149 15.45 4.87 -16.50
N MET A 150 14.50 5.81 -16.53
CA MET A 150 14.40 6.78 -17.62
C MET A 150 15.62 7.72 -17.67
N LEU A 151 16.16 8.13 -16.52
CA LEU A 151 17.38 8.94 -16.47
C LEU A 151 18.60 8.19 -17.02
N HIS A 152 18.71 6.89 -16.71
CA HIS A 152 19.78 6.06 -17.29
C HIS A 152 19.64 5.94 -18.81
N LEU A 153 18.42 5.80 -19.32
CA LEU A 153 18.15 5.79 -20.75
C LEU A 153 18.57 7.11 -21.41
N PHE A 154 18.21 8.24 -20.80
CA PHE A 154 18.60 9.56 -21.32
C PHE A 154 20.11 9.77 -21.30
N ASN A 155 20.80 9.29 -20.27
CA ASN A 155 22.25 9.34 -20.18
C ASN A 155 22.92 8.47 -21.27
N PHE A 156 22.35 7.30 -21.57
CA PHE A 156 22.82 6.44 -22.66
C PHE A 156 22.71 7.13 -24.03
N TYR A 157 21.64 7.87 -24.27
CA TYR A 157 21.43 8.62 -25.52
C TYR A 157 22.00 10.06 -25.51
N GLY A 158 22.71 10.48 -24.46
CA GLY A 158 23.30 11.83 -24.38
C GLY A 158 22.30 12.99 -24.27
N VAL A 159 21.03 12.70 -23.91
CA VAL A 159 19.97 13.71 -23.84
C VAL A 159 20.22 14.65 -22.65
N SER A 160 20.58 15.89 -22.93
CA SER A 160 21.06 16.86 -21.94
C SER A 160 20.07 18.00 -21.63
N GLY A 161 18.80 17.90 -22.05
CA GLY A 161 17.81 18.96 -21.89
C GLY A 161 16.40 18.45 -21.61
N ILE A 162 16.11 18.07 -20.37
CA ILE A 162 14.80 17.54 -19.98
C ILE A 162 14.04 18.61 -19.19
N ARG A 163 12.97 19.15 -19.79
CA ARG A 163 12.05 20.06 -19.10
C ARG A 163 10.77 19.32 -18.75
N ARG A 164 10.50 19.15 -17.45
CA ARG A 164 9.25 18.58 -16.98
C ARG A 164 8.10 19.54 -17.30
N ARG A 165 7.06 19.04 -17.97
CA ARG A 165 5.76 19.71 -18.08
C ARG A 165 4.74 18.90 -17.30
N GLY A 166 4.17 19.47 -16.24
CA GLY A 166 3.19 18.79 -15.41
C GLY A 166 2.39 19.77 -14.57
N ASN A 167 1.14 19.41 -14.26
CA ASN A 167 0.29 20.19 -13.38
C ASN A 167 0.57 19.82 -11.92
N MET A 168 1.00 20.80 -11.11
CA MET A 168 1.41 20.57 -9.72
C MET A 168 0.24 20.24 -8.79
N SER A 169 -1.00 20.44 -9.22
CA SER A 169 -2.21 20.09 -8.44
C SER A 169 -2.47 18.59 -8.33
N LEU A 170 -1.99 17.79 -9.29
CA LEU A 170 -2.19 16.33 -9.33
C LEU A 170 -0.97 15.55 -8.82
N MET A 171 0.18 16.20 -8.68
CA MET A 171 1.44 15.56 -8.36
C MET A 171 1.96 16.08 -7.03
N ASN A 172 2.03 15.20 -6.03
CA ASN A 172 2.55 15.54 -4.70
C ASN A 172 3.91 16.24 -4.82
N LYS A 173 4.13 17.32 -4.06
CA LYS A 173 5.36 18.13 -4.08
C LYS A 173 6.61 17.26 -3.89
N GLU A 174 6.51 16.19 -3.10
CA GLU A 174 7.58 15.21 -2.89
C GLU A 174 7.93 14.40 -4.14
N LYS A 175 6.95 13.99 -4.96
CA LYS A 175 7.20 13.31 -6.25
C LYS A 175 8.03 14.18 -7.18
N THR A 176 7.74 15.49 -7.20
CA THR A 176 8.46 16.46 -8.01
C THR A 176 9.86 16.71 -7.47
N ARG A 177 10.02 16.81 -6.13
CA ARG A 177 11.32 16.98 -5.46
C ARG A 177 12.26 15.79 -5.68
N HIS A 178 11.78 14.55 -5.52
CA HIS A 178 12.61 13.36 -5.73
C HIS A 178 13.15 13.27 -7.16
N ALA A 179 12.29 13.48 -8.15
CA ALA A 179 12.71 13.45 -9.55
C ALA A 179 13.69 14.59 -9.87
N CYS A 180 13.50 15.77 -9.27
CA CYS A 180 14.41 16.92 -9.45
C CYS A 180 15.77 16.67 -8.79
N ALA A 181 15.79 16.12 -7.56
CA ALA A 181 17.01 15.77 -6.84
C ALA A 181 17.85 14.73 -7.60
N HIS A 182 17.20 13.68 -8.14
CA HIS A 182 17.89 12.67 -8.96
C HIS A 182 18.43 13.22 -10.28
N MET A 183 17.73 14.17 -10.90
CA MET A 183 18.24 14.86 -12.09
C MET A 183 19.48 15.70 -11.75
N HIS A 184 19.40 16.56 -10.73
CA HIS A 184 20.49 17.46 -10.35
C HIS A 184 21.76 16.74 -9.87
N ALA A 185 21.61 15.59 -9.20
CA ALA A 185 22.76 14.84 -8.70
C ALA A 185 23.58 14.14 -9.80
N ARG A 186 23.01 13.94 -11.01
CA ARG A 186 23.64 13.11 -12.06
C ARG A 186 23.90 13.83 -13.38
N THR A 187 23.24 14.94 -13.68
CA THR A 187 23.62 15.76 -14.82
C THR A 187 24.69 16.78 -14.40
N ARG A 188 25.87 16.67 -15.01
CA ARG A 188 26.97 17.67 -14.92
C ARG A 188 26.61 18.92 -15.76
N ILE A 189 25.38 19.40 -15.62
CA ILE A 189 24.86 20.57 -16.33
C ILE A 189 24.81 21.69 -15.30
N HIS A 190 25.49 22.79 -15.60
CA HIS A 190 25.35 24.06 -14.88
C HIS A 190 23.87 24.51 -14.93
N THR A 191 23.03 23.98 -14.06
CA THR A 191 21.74 24.58 -13.79
C THR A 191 22.00 25.76 -12.89
N ARG A 192 22.12 26.95 -13.51
CA ARG A 192 21.73 28.19 -12.86
C ARG A 192 20.35 27.92 -12.28
N ALA A 193 20.28 27.76 -10.97
CA ALA A 193 19.08 27.37 -10.23
C ALA A 193 18.03 28.48 -10.37
N ARG A 194 17.37 28.56 -11.51
CA ARG A 194 16.08 29.23 -11.62
C ARG A 194 15.06 28.24 -11.10
N SER A 195 15.02 28.21 -9.78
CA SER A 195 13.81 28.14 -8.98
C SER A 195 12.71 27.22 -9.53
N CYS A 196 12.58 26.03 -8.92
CA CYS A 196 11.31 25.31 -8.90
C CYS A 196 10.16 26.10 -8.23
N ALA A 197 10.38 27.36 -7.84
CA ALA A 197 9.35 28.27 -7.37
C ALA A 197 9.03 29.36 -8.42
N HIS A 198 7.76 29.29 -8.84
CA HIS A 198 6.90 30.37 -9.30
C HIS A 198 6.87 30.79 -10.79
N ASN A 199 5.61 30.76 -11.24
CA ASN A 199 4.91 31.66 -12.14
C ASN A 199 4.79 31.33 -13.63
N HIS A 200 3.60 31.68 -14.13
CA HIS A 200 2.90 31.20 -15.30
C HIS A 200 3.51 31.54 -16.67
N THR A 201 2.88 30.87 -17.66
CA THR A 201 2.70 31.17 -19.09
C THR A 201 3.83 30.87 -20.09
N HIS A 202 3.48 29.94 -20.99
CA HIS A 202 4.03 29.65 -22.33
C HIS A 202 5.55 29.65 -22.52
N MET A 203 6.12 28.49 -22.85
CA MET A 203 7.47 28.48 -23.42
C MET A 203 7.70 27.24 -24.31
N HIS A 204 8.17 27.52 -25.52
CA HIS A 204 8.49 26.59 -26.60
C HIS A 204 9.58 25.58 -26.20
N VAL A 205 9.55 24.41 -26.84
CA VAL A 205 10.54 23.35 -26.68
C VAL A 205 11.64 23.55 -27.72
N HIS A 206 12.87 23.79 -27.27
CA HIS A 206 14.06 23.56 -28.08
C HIS A 206 14.73 22.28 -27.57
N ILE A 207 14.77 21.27 -28.43
CA ILE A 207 15.65 20.12 -28.28
C ILE A 207 16.97 20.56 -28.91
N CYS A 208 17.98 20.86 -28.09
CA CYS A 208 19.35 20.90 -28.59
C CYS A 208 19.83 19.45 -28.65
N ILE A 209 19.84 18.92 -29.87
CA ILE A 209 20.55 17.69 -30.24
C ILE A 209 22.00 18.08 -30.47
#